data_AF-A0A1I0IVY8-F1
#
_entry.id   AF-A0A1I0IVY8-F1
#
_cell.length_a   1.000
_cell.length_b   1.000
_cell.length_c   1.000
_cell.angle_alpha   90.00
_cell.angle_beta   90.00
_cell.angle_gamma   90.00
#
_symmetry.space_group_name_H-M   'P 1'
#
loop_
_entity.id
_entity.type
_entity.pdbx_description
1 polymer ?
#
loop_
_entity_poly.entity_id
_entity_poly.type
_entity_poly.pdbx_seq_one_letter_code
_entity_poly.pdbx_strand_id
1 'polypeptide(L)'
;MRALLTKKTEAGLSTALTGLDPARQRSGADALSRRRGRLRTRAGHGPAGVDGALHRGITLAGIDSVRAPRELRLAAWARLATDLELPKLAAATQEIELADVPGTVAHLLRGEVRGRLVVRIS
;
A
#
# COMPACT_ATOMS: atom_id res chain seq x y z
N MET A 1 24.01 29.82 40.17
CA MET A 1 22.56 29.50 40.22
C MET A 1 22.26 28.60 39.03
N ARG A 2 22.31 27.27 39.04
CA ARG A 2 21.80 26.21 39.94
C ARG A 2 20.27 26.15 40.04
N ALA A 3 19.68 25.35 39.13
CA ALA A 3 18.49 24.49 39.27
C ALA A 3 18.37 23.74 37.92
N LEU A 4 18.93 22.55 37.69
CA LEU A 4 18.60 21.22 38.24
C LEU A 4 17.10 20.93 38.26
N LEU A 5 16.68 20.02 37.35
CA LEU A 5 15.48 19.15 37.30
C LEU A 5 15.16 18.98 35.79
N THR A 6 15.26 17.83 35.12
CA THR A 6 15.25 16.43 35.54
C THR A 6 16.05 15.60 34.55
N LYS A 7 16.65 14.54 35.07
CA LYS A 7 17.47 13.57 34.35
C LYS A 7 16.59 12.59 33.55
N LYS A 8 17.14 12.10 32.44
CA LYS A 8 17.20 10.66 32.12
C LYS A 8 15.86 9.97 31.88
N THR A 9 15.40 10.00 30.62
CA THR A 9 14.55 8.93 30.06
C THR A 9 14.93 8.60 28.61
N GLU A 10 16.24 8.56 28.31
CA GLU A 10 16.78 8.03 27.04
C GLU A 10 16.94 6.49 27.04
N ALA A 11 16.41 5.78 28.04
CA ALA A 11 16.62 4.34 28.20
C ALA A 11 15.35 3.48 27.99
N GLY A 12 14.30 4.00 27.34
CA GLY A 12 12.99 3.31 27.26
C GLY A 12 12.45 3.01 25.86
N LEU A 13 12.97 3.61 24.78
CA LEU A 13 12.36 3.46 23.45
C LEU A 13 13.09 2.46 22.53
N SER A 14 14.21 1.90 22.98
CA SER A 14 14.99 0.90 22.22
C SER A 14 14.47 -0.55 22.39
N THR A 15 13.48 -0.79 23.26
CA THR A 15 13.06 -2.16 23.63
C THR A 15 11.64 -2.53 23.19
N ALA A 16 10.91 -1.64 22.50
CA ALA A 16 9.52 -1.89 22.09
C ALA A 16 9.32 -2.18 20.58
N LEU A 17 10.41 -2.33 19.81
CA LEU A 17 10.36 -2.68 18.38
C LEU A 17 10.89 -4.09 18.05
N THR A 18 11.32 -4.87 19.04
CA THR A 18 11.83 -6.24 18.85
C THR A 18 10.74 -7.32 18.94
N GLY A 19 9.46 -6.95 18.92
CA GLY A 19 8.35 -7.86 19.17
C GLY A 19 7.40 -8.12 18.01
N LEU A 20 7.69 -7.68 16.78
CA LEU A 20 6.90 -8.07 15.61
C LEU A 20 7.43 -9.40 15.06
N ASP A 21 7.12 -10.48 15.78
CA ASP A 21 7.34 -11.85 15.34
C ASP A 21 6.63 -12.12 14.00
N PRO A 22 7.36 -12.38 12.91
CA PRO A 22 6.78 -12.66 11.58
C PRO A 22 5.99 -13.98 11.53
N ALA A 23 6.04 -14.82 12.57
CA ALA A 23 5.23 -16.03 12.66
C ALA A 23 3.76 -15.74 13.04
N ARG A 24 3.46 -14.64 13.72
CA ARG A 24 2.10 -14.37 14.24
C ARG A 24 1.13 -13.81 13.20
N GLN A 25 1.62 -13.27 12.08
CA GLN A 25 0.77 -12.86 10.96
C GLN A 25 0.19 -14.03 10.16
N ARG A 26 0.70 -15.26 10.32
CA ARG A 26 0.18 -16.44 9.62
C ARG A 26 -1.17 -16.93 10.16
N SER A 27 -1.53 -16.56 11.39
CA SER A 27 -2.75 -17.07 12.05
C SER A 27 -4.06 -16.39 11.59
N GLY A 28 -3.99 -15.21 10.97
CA GLY A 28 -5.18 -14.51 10.48
C GLY A 28 -5.82 -15.17 9.24
N ALA A 29 -5.02 -15.84 8.41
CA ALA A 29 -5.50 -16.53 7.21
C ALA A 29 -6.20 -17.86 7.52
N ASP A 30 -5.80 -18.54 8.60
CA ASP A 30 -6.35 -19.86 8.99
C ASP A 30 -7.77 -19.77 9.57
N ALA A 31 -8.16 -18.62 10.14
CA ALA A 31 -9.49 -18.42 10.72
C ALA A 31 -10.61 -18.39 9.64
N LEU A 32 -10.29 -17.99 8.40
CA LEU A 32 -11.25 -17.91 7.30
C LEU A 32 -11.39 -19.21 6.49
N SER A 33 -10.53 -20.21 6.73
CA SER A 33 -10.48 -21.46 5.96
C SER A 33 -11.54 -22.51 6.35
N ARG A 34 -12.25 -22.32 7.48
CA ARG A 34 -13.19 -23.32 8.03
C ARG A 34 -14.65 -23.25 7.54
N ARG A 35 -14.96 -22.42 6.54
CA ARG A 35 -16.29 -22.40 5.88
C ARG A 35 -16.18 -22.86 4.43
N ARG A 36 -15.79 -24.12 4.20
CA ARG A 36 -15.82 -24.73 2.85
C ARG A 36 -17.25 -25.07 2.43
N GLY A 37 -17.98 -24.07 1.96
CA GLY A 37 -19.11 -24.27 1.05
C GLY A 37 -18.57 -24.54 -0.35
N ARG A 38 -18.77 -25.75 -0.87
CA ARG A 38 -18.32 -26.21 -2.18
C ARG A 38 -19.09 -25.48 -3.29
N LEU A 39 -18.60 -24.32 -3.72
CA LEU A 39 -19.11 -23.64 -4.91
C LEU A 39 -18.56 -24.35 -6.16
N ARG A 40 -19.41 -25.15 -6.80
CA ARG A 40 -19.19 -25.60 -8.19
C ARG A 40 -19.68 -24.49 -9.11
N THR A 41 -18.80 -23.56 -9.48
CA THR A 41 -19.02 -22.69 -10.63
C THR A 41 -18.16 -23.17 -11.79
N ARG A 42 -18.77 -23.23 -12.98
CA ARG A 42 -18.17 -23.71 -14.23
C ARG A 42 -16.91 -22.90 -14.54
N ALA A 43 -15.74 -23.52 -14.40
CA ALA A 43 -14.45 -22.88 -14.60
C ALA A 43 -14.29 -22.44 -16.06
N GLY A 44 -13.96 -21.16 -16.26
CA GLY A 44 -13.43 -20.66 -17.53
C GLY A 44 -11.97 -21.07 -17.66
N HIS A 45 -11.67 -21.94 -18.62
CA HIS A 45 -10.31 -22.38 -18.94
C HIS A 45 -9.57 -21.27 -19.69
N GLY A 46 -8.82 -20.46 -18.96
CA GLY A 46 -7.93 -19.43 -19.50
C GLY A 46 -6.70 -19.24 -18.61
N PRO A 47 -5.64 -18.57 -19.09
CA PRO A 47 -4.40 -18.37 -18.33
C PRO A 47 -4.60 -17.58 -17.03
N ALA A 48 -5.65 -16.76 -16.94
CA ALA A 48 -6.09 -16.06 -15.73
C ALA A 48 -7.26 -16.77 -15.00
N GLY A 49 -7.65 -17.95 -15.46
CA GLY A 49 -8.70 -18.77 -14.85
C GLY A 49 -8.24 -19.37 -13.52
N VAL A 50 -9.21 -19.70 -12.66
CA VAL A 50 -8.97 -20.29 -11.32
C VAL A 50 -8.05 -21.51 -11.37
N ASP A 51 -8.14 -22.29 -12.44
CA ASP A 51 -7.31 -23.48 -12.67
C ASP A 51 -5.82 -23.11 -12.80
N GLY A 52 -5.47 -21.97 -13.42
CA GLY A 52 -4.07 -21.55 -13.58
C GLY A 52 -3.40 -21.18 -12.25
N ALA A 53 -4.12 -20.50 -11.35
CA ALA A 53 -3.61 -20.11 -10.04
C ALA A 53 -3.44 -21.32 -9.10
N LEU A 54 -4.37 -22.28 -9.15
CA LEU A 54 -4.39 -23.47 -8.29
C LEU A 54 -3.23 -24.43 -8.56
N HIS A 55 -2.84 -24.63 -9.83
CA HIS A 55 -1.79 -25.60 -10.18
C HIS A 55 -0.36 -25.05 -10.05
N ARG A 56 -0.18 -23.74 -9.95
CA ARG A 56 1.14 -23.08 -9.89
C ARG A 56 1.46 -22.49 -8.51
N GLY A 57 0.56 -22.60 -7.52
CA GLY A 57 0.75 -22.02 -6.19
C GLY A 57 0.87 -20.50 -6.20
N ILE A 58 0.21 -19.82 -7.14
CA ILE A 58 0.31 -18.37 -7.32
C ILE A 58 -0.73 -17.68 -6.43
N THR A 59 -0.30 -16.67 -5.67
CA THR A 59 -1.19 -15.83 -4.86
C THR A 59 -1.68 -14.63 -5.67
N LEU A 60 -3.01 -14.51 -5.80
CA LEU A 60 -3.64 -13.28 -6.26
C LEU A 60 -4.03 -12.42 -5.05
N ALA A 61 -3.33 -11.30 -4.83
CA ALA A 61 -3.60 -10.39 -3.73
C ALA A 61 -4.43 -9.18 -4.20
N GLY A 62 -5.62 -9.00 -3.64
CA GLY A 62 -6.43 -7.80 -3.84
C GLY A 62 -5.92 -6.65 -2.97
N ILE A 63 -5.68 -5.48 -3.57
CA ILE A 63 -5.21 -4.28 -2.87
C ILE A 63 -6.33 -3.25 -2.84
N ASP A 64 -6.72 -2.81 -1.63
CA ASP A 64 -7.66 -1.71 -1.40
C ASP A 64 -6.98 -0.64 -0.55
N SER A 65 -6.82 0.57 -1.11
CA SER A 65 -6.21 1.70 -0.41
C SER A 65 -7.21 2.47 0.46
N VAL A 66 -8.51 2.37 0.19
CA VAL A 66 -9.55 3.19 0.85
C VAL A 66 -9.77 2.70 2.29
N ARG A 67 -9.96 1.38 2.46
CA ARG A 67 -10.31 0.79 3.76
C ARG A 67 -9.09 0.28 4.54
N ALA A 68 -7.87 0.55 4.07
CA ALA A 68 -6.64 0.12 4.73
C ALA A 68 -6.55 0.69 6.17
N PRO A 69 -6.28 -0.14 7.20
CA PRO A 69 -6.04 0.32 8.56
C PRO A 69 -4.93 1.38 8.65
N ARG A 70 -5.04 2.28 9.64
CA ARG A 70 -4.09 3.40 9.82
C ARG A 70 -2.64 2.93 9.96
N GLU A 71 -2.41 1.85 10.70
CA GLU A 71 -1.06 1.30 10.93
C GLU A 71 -0.39 0.87 9.62
N LEU A 72 -1.14 0.18 8.74
CA LEU A 72 -0.63 -0.22 7.44
C LEU A 72 -0.36 0.99 6.54
N ARG A 73 -1.20 2.03 6.59
CA ARG A 73 -0.95 3.27 5.86
C ARG A 73 0.35 3.94 6.31
N LEU A 74 0.59 4.02 7.62
CA LEU A 74 1.83 4.61 8.14
C LEU A 74 3.07 3.82 7.73
N ALA A 75 3.01 2.49 7.83
CA ALA A 75 4.10 1.63 7.38
C ALA A 75 4.37 1.80 5.87
N ALA A 76 3.31 1.89 5.06
CA ALA A 76 3.44 2.13 3.62
C ALA A 76 4.09 3.49 3.32
N TRP A 77 3.66 4.56 3.99
CA TRP A 77 4.25 5.90 3.81
C TRP A 77 5.71 5.97 4.27
N ALA A 78 6.06 5.32 5.39
CA ALA A 78 7.44 5.23 5.85
C ALA A 78 8.33 4.55 4.80
N ARG A 79 7.84 3.46 4.20
CA ARG A 79 8.54 2.79 3.09
C ARG A 79 8.63 3.63 1.84
N LEU A 80 7.57 4.35 1.48
CA LEU A 80 7.62 5.26 0.32
C LEU A 80 8.68 6.34 0.50
N ALA A 81 8.88 6.86 1.72
CA ALA A 81 9.91 7.85 1.99
C ALA A 81 11.34 7.31 1.87
N THR A 82 11.56 6.02 2.13
CA THR A 82 12.89 5.39 2.07
C THR A 82 13.20 4.74 0.73
N ASP A 83 12.22 4.07 0.15
CA ASP A 83 12.41 3.16 -0.99
C ASP A 83 12.22 3.88 -2.34
N LEU A 84 11.56 5.05 -2.35
CA LEU A 84 11.26 5.80 -3.58
C LEU A 84 12.36 6.81 -3.92
N GLU A 85 12.97 6.66 -5.09
CA GLU A 85 13.92 7.63 -5.63
C GLU A 85 13.20 8.89 -6.16
N LEU A 86 13.37 10.01 -5.45
CA LEU A 86 12.76 11.30 -5.80
C LEU A 86 13.06 11.78 -7.24
N PRO A 87 14.27 11.62 -7.80
CA PRO A 87 14.53 12.03 -9.17
C PRO A 87 13.68 11.27 -10.21
N LYS A 88 13.45 9.96 -10.00
CA LYS A 88 12.58 9.16 -10.88
C LYS A 88 11.13 9.57 -10.74
N LEU A 89 10.70 9.91 -9.53
CA LEU A 89 9.36 10.43 -9.28
C LEU A 89 9.15 11.78 -10.01
N ALA A 90 10.12 12.69 -9.90
CA ALA A 90 10.05 14.01 -10.55
C ALA A 90 9.99 13.88 -12.08
N ALA A 91 10.79 12.99 -12.67
CA ALA A 91 10.78 12.74 -14.11
C ALA A 91 9.44 12.20 -14.65
N ALA A 92 8.67 11.51 -13.80
CA ALA A 92 7.35 10.98 -14.13
C ALA A 92 6.19 11.89 -13.67
N THR A 93 6.47 13.10 -13.18
CA THR A 93 5.49 14.03 -12.65
C THR A 93 5.35 15.26 -13.54
N GLN A 94 4.11 15.63 -13.85
CA GLN A 94 3.76 16.85 -14.56
C GLN A 94 2.87 17.71 -13.66
N GLU A 95 3.12 19.01 -13.66
CA GLU A 95 2.35 19.96 -12.86
C GLU A 95 1.34 20.69 -13.73
N ILE A 96 0.10 20.84 -13.23
CA ILE A 96 -0.99 21.56 -13.90
C ILE A 96 -1.64 22.56 -12.94
N GLU A 97 -2.17 23.65 -13.48
CA GLU A 97 -2.98 24.58 -12.71
C GLU A 97 -4.38 24.02 -12.49
N LEU A 98 -5.07 24.49 -11.45
CA LEU A 98 -6.45 24.06 -11.14
C LEU A 98 -7.41 24.31 -12.32
N ALA A 99 -7.17 25.37 -13.10
CA ALA A 99 -7.99 25.71 -14.27
C ALA A 99 -7.92 24.67 -15.40
N ASP A 100 -6.80 23.94 -15.52
CA ASP A 100 -6.57 22.99 -16.60
C ASP A 100 -7.19 21.61 -16.31
N VAL A 101 -7.52 21.34 -15.04
CA VAL A 101 -8.03 20.04 -14.57
C VAL A 101 -9.19 19.50 -15.42
N PRO A 102 -10.24 20.26 -15.75
CA PRO A 102 -11.36 19.72 -16.54
C PRO A 102 -10.93 19.20 -17.92
N GLY A 103 -10.01 19.92 -18.59
CA GLY A 103 -9.46 19.51 -19.88
C GLY A 103 -8.58 18.27 -19.72
N THR A 104 -7.65 18.29 -18.78
CA THR A 104 -6.70 17.20 -18.55
C THR A 104 -7.40 15.89 -18.13
N VAL A 105 -8.48 15.95 -17.36
CA VAL A 105 -9.26 14.76 -16.98
C VAL A 105 -9.83 14.04 -18.22
N ALA A 106 -10.28 14.79 -19.24
CA ALA A 106 -10.77 14.18 -20.47
C ALA A 106 -9.66 13.37 -21.19
N HIS A 107 -8.43 13.91 -21.23
CA HIS A 107 -7.25 13.20 -21.75
C HIS A 107 -6.90 11.97 -20.88
N LEU A 108 -7.00 12.09 -19.56
CA LEU A 108 -6.73 11.00 -18.62
C LEU A 108 -7.70 9.83 -18.82
N LEU A 109 -8.99 10.11 -18.98
CA LEU A 109 -10.02 9.08 -19.21
C LEU A 109 -9.85 8.37 -20.56
N ARG A 110 -9.26 9.04 -21.57
CA ARG A 110 -8.90 8.43 -22.86
C ARG A 110 -7.58 7.66 -22.83
N GLY A 111 -6.86 7.65 -21.69
CA GLY A 111 -5.58 6.98 -21.55
C GLY A 111 -4.41 7.71 -22.23
N GLU A 112 -4.57 9.00 -22.54
CA GLU A 112 -3.55 9.81 -23.21
C GLU A 112 -2.50 10.37 -22.23
N VAL A 113 -2.80 10.34 -20.93
CA VAL A 113 -1.90 10.80 -19.86
C VAL A 113 -1.00 9.66 -19.40
N ARG A 114 0.31 9.93 -19.35
CA ARG A 114 1.33 9.03 -18.79
C ARG A 114 1.97 9.65 -17.57
N GLY A 115 2.26 8.82 -16.56
CA GLY A 115 2.92 9.26 -15.33
C GLY A 115 1.91 9.77 -14.30
N ARG A 116 2.27 10.86 -13.62
CA ARG A 116 1.52 11.45 -12.51
C ARG A 116 1.28 12.94 -12.75
N LEU A 117 0.07 13.40 -12.48
CA LEU A 117 -0.29 14.81 -12.49
C LEU A 117 -0.33 15.33 -11.05
N VAL A 118 0.29 16.48 -10.81
CA VAL A 118 0.20 17.24 -9.57
C VAL A 118 -0.54 18.53 -9.88
N VAL A 119 -1.63 18.78 -9.17
CA VAL A 119 -2.41 20.01 -9.32
C VAL A 119 -1.88 21.04 -8.34
N ARG A 120 -1.41 22.18 -8.84
CA ARG A 120 -1.04 23.32 -8.02
C ARG A 120 -2.31 24.00 -7.52
N ILE A 121 -2.41 24.15 -6.19
CA ILE A 121 -3.48 24.89 -5.53
C ILE A 121 -2.84 26.17 -5.01
N SER A 122 -3.16 27.31 -5.63
CA SER A 122 -2.76 28.65 -5.19
C SER A 122 -3.94 29.43 -4.62
#